data_AF-A0AAN9G056-F1
#
_entry.id   AF-A0AAN9G056-F1
#
_cell.length_a   1.000
_cell.length_b   1.000
_cell.length_c   1.000
_cell.angle_alpha   90.00
_cell.angle_beta   90.00
_cell.angle_gamma   90.00
#
_symmetry.space_group_name_H-M   'P 1'
#
loop_
_entity.id
_entity.type
_entity.pdbx_description
1 polymer ?
#
loop_
_entity_poly.entity_id
_entity_poly.type
_entity_poly.pdbx_seq_one_letter_code
_entity_poly.pdbx_strand_id
1 'polypeptide(L)'
;MATFTLCSASKHAVYGMTEALGEEMRKLGKPGVKTTVVCPMFVNTGLCMFPNDRFGKVLTPEEVATATVDGMLRNEEYVFVPRPLWFSLRITGLLPVRVNQYIKEFGEIGIEPQYQHMKKD
;
A
#
# COMPACT_ATOMS: atom_id res chain seq x y z
N MET A 1 -5.96 14.74 13.98
CA MET A 1 -4.60 14.49 13.46
C MET A 1 -4.40 12.99 13.33
N ALA A 2 -4.53 12.41 12.13
CA ALA A 2 -4.26 10.98 11.93
C ALA A 2 -2.74 10.80 11.80
N THR A 3 -2.12 10.15 12.77
CA THR A 3 -0.70 9.82 12.71
C THR A 3 -0.48 8.68 11.70
N PHE A 4 0.70 8.63 11.07
CA PHE A 4 1.06 7.56 10.13
C PHE A 4 0.85 6.16 10.74
N THR A 5 1.07 6.02 12.05
CA THR A 5 0.78 4.80 12.82
C THR A 5 -0.68 4.37 12.75
N LEU A 6 -1.63 5.31 12.93
CA LEU A 6 -3.06 5.00 12.90
C LEU A 6 -3.50 4.55 11.50
N CYS A 7 -3.04 5.26 10.46
CA CYS A 7 -3.31 4.89 9.07
C CYS A 7 -2.67 3.56 8.69
N SER A 8 -1.46 3.27 9.18
CA SER A 8 -0.79 2.00 8.95
C SER A 8 -1.54 0.85 9.61
N ALA A 9 -1.93 1.00 10.87
CA ALA A 9 -2.68 0.00 11.61
C ALA A 9 -4.03 -0.32 10.94
N SER A 10 -4.79 0.70 10.53
CA SER A 10 -6.09 0.50 9.87
C SER A 10 -5.95 -0.17 8.49
N LYS A 11 -4.96 0.21 7.68
CA LYS A 11 -4.69 -0.44 6.38
C LYS A 11 -4.35 -1.93 6.55
N HIS A 12 -3.51 -2.27 7.54
CA HIS A 12 -3.20 -3.68 7.83
C HIS A 12 -4.40 -4.45 8.37
N ALA A 13 -5.24 -3.81 9.20
CA ALA A 13 -6.46 -4.43 9.71
C ALA A 13 -7.45 -4.78 8.58
N VAL A 14 -7.66 -3.86 7.63
CA VAL A 14 -8.49 -4.11 6.44
C VAL A 14 -7.88 -5.22 5.58
N TYR A 15 -6.57 -5.20 5.35
CA TYR A 15 -5.88 -6.25 4.59
C TYR A 15 -6.14 -7.64 5.19
N GLY A 16 -5.87 -7.82 6.49
CA GLY A 16 -6.08 -9.10 7.17
C GLY A 16 -7.55 -9.53 7.22
N MET A 17 -8.46 -8.57 7.38
CA MET A 17 -9.91 -8.84 7.32
C MET A 17 -10.33 -9.35 5.94
N THR A 18 -9.82 -8.74 4.86
CA THR A 18 -10.12 -9.18 3.49
C THR A 18 -9.57 -10.58 3.20
N GLU A 19 -8.35 -10.89 3.65
CA GLU A 19 -7.78 -12.24 3.52
C GLU A 19 -8.64 -13.29 4.25
N ALA A 20 -9.02 -13.01 5.50
CA ALA A 20 -9.87 -13.91 6.28
C ALA A 20 -11.24 -14.12 5.63
N LEU A 21 -11.87 -13.05 5.15
CA LEU A 21 -13.16 -13.12 4.47
C LEU A 21 -13.10 -13.93 3.17
N GLY A 22 -12.04 -13.76 2.37
CA GLY A 22 -11.82 -14.55 1.16
C GLY A 22 -11.75 -16.05 1.46
N GLU A 23 -11.02 -16.42 2.51
CA GLU A 23 -10.90 -17.81 2.95
C GLU A 23 -12.21 -18.39 3.51
N GLU A 24 -13.00 -17.59 4.24
CA GLU A 24 -14.33 -18.00 4.70
C GLU A 24 -15.28 -18.26 3.51
N MET A 25 -15.31 -17.37 2.53
CA MET A 25 -16.16 -17.56 1.33
C MET A 25 -15.73 -18.79 0.52
N ARG A 26 -14.42 -19.07 0.47
CA ARG A 26 -13.88 -20.31 -0.12
C ARG A 26 -14.34 -21.55 0.64
N LYS A 27 -14.25 -21.55 1.99
CA LYS A 27 -14.67 -22.66 2.85
C LYS A 27 -16.18 -22.90 2.82
N LEU A 28 -16.98 -21.84 2.71
CA LEU A 28 -18.44 -21.90 2.60
C LEU A 28 -18.93 -22.37 1.22
N GLY A 29 -18.02 -22.59 0.26
CA GLY A 29 -18.40 -23.00 -1.10
C GLY A 29 -19.20 -21.94 -1.84
N LYS A 30 -18.94 -20.65 -1.59
CA LYS A 30 -19.61 -19.51 -2.24
C LYS A 30 -18.72 -18.86 -3.30
N PRO A 31 -18.45 -19.50 -4.45
CA PRO A 31 -17.48 -19.00 -5.44
C PRO A 31 -17.93 -17.72 -6.14
N GLY A 32 -19.21 -17.34 -6.04
CA GLY A 32 -19.77 -16.14 -6.68
C GLY A 32 -19.44 -14.83 -5.98
N VAL A 33 -18.87 -14.86 -4.77
CA VAL A 33 -18.38 -13.66 -4.08
C VAL A 33 -16.87 -13.71 -4.03
N LYS A 34 -16.23 -12.74 -4.70
CA LYS A 34 -14.79 -12.56 -4.72
C LYS A 34 -14.42 -11.31 -3.95
N THR A 35 -13.23 -11.33 -3.36
CA THR A 35 -12.68 -10.23 -2.59
C THR A 35 -11.37 -9.82 -3.23
N THR A 36 -11.15 -8.51 -3.36
CA THR A 36 -9.94 -7.92 -3.94
C THR A 36 -9.41 -6.87 -2.99
N VAL A 37 -8.15 -7.00 -2.57
CA VAL A 37 -7.45 -5.98 -1.78
C VAL A 37 -6.50 -5.20 -2.67
N VAL A 38 -6.54 -3.87 -2.57
CA VAL A 38 -5.68 -2.98 -3.35
C VAL A 38 -4.64 -2.36 -2.42
N CYS A 39 -3.37 -2.48 -2.81
CA CYS A 39 -2.22 -1.97 -2.07
C CYS A 39 -1.41 -1.03 -2.98
N PRO A 40 -1.80 0.26 -3.07
CA PRO A 40 -1.03 1.24 -3.82
C PRO A 40 0.14 1.77 -2.97
N MET A 41 1.22 2.16 -3.67
CA MET A 41 2.28 3.02 -3.16
C MET A 41 1.78 4.46 -2.98
N PHE A 42 2.70 5.42 -2.82
CA PHE A 42 2.39 6.84 -2.72
C PHE A 42 1.53 7.31 -3.90
N VAL A 43 0.33 7.82 -3.59
CA VAL A 43 -0.62 8.35 -4.57
C VAL A 43 -0.74 9.86 -4.38
N ASN A 44 -0.70 10.62 -5.47
CA ASN A 44 -0.83 12.07 -5.45
C ASN A 44 -2.30 12.51 -5.30
N THR A 45 -2.90 12.22 -4.16
CA THR A 45 -4.27 12.63 -3.79
C THR A 45 -4.30 13.86 -2.88
N GLY A 46 -3.14 14.48 -2.60
CA GLY A 46 -2.99 15.55 -1.60
C GLY A 46 -2.96 15.06 -0.14
N LEU A 47 -3.16 13.76 0.11
CA LEU A 47 -3.08 13.14 1.46
C LEU A 47 -1.63 12.93 1.92
N CYS A 48 -0.74 12.55 1.00
CA CYS A 48 0.70 12.45 1.24
C CYS A 48 1.36 13.69 0.64
N MET A 49 1.50 14.74 1.45
CA MET A 49 2.32 15.89 1.09
C MET A 49 3.79 15.47 1.22
N PHE A 50 4.51 15.47 0.10
CA PHE A 50 5.95 15.15 -0.02
C PHE A 50 6.36 13.68 0.17
N PRO A 51 5.85 12.75 -0.66
CA PRO A 51 6.50 11.45 -0.79
C PRO A 51 7.85 11.64 -1.47
N ASN A 52 8.91 11.16 -0.83
CA ASN A 52 10.25 11.08 -1.41
C ASN A 52 10.52 9.61 -1.75
N ASP A 53 10.82 9.34 -3.01
CA ASP A 53 11.16 8.01 -3.50
C ASP A 53 12.09 8.17 -4.71
N ARG A 54 13.36 7.86 -4.52
CA ARG A 54 14.38 7.96 -5.57
C ARG A 54 14.23 6.88 -6.64
N PHE A 55 13.53 5.78 -6.33
CA PHE A 55 13.43 4.60 -7.19
C PHE A 55 12.05 4.43 -7.84
N GLY A 56 11.03 5.11 -7.30
CA GLY A 56 9.65 5.01 -7.75
C GLY A 56 9.08 6.32 -8.30
N LYS A 57 7.93 6.19 -8.97
CA LYS A 57 7.10 7.35 -9.33
C LYS A 57 5.94 7.44 -8.35
N VAL A 58 5.60 8.66 -7.96
CA VAL A 58 4.33 8.95 -7.28
C VAL A 58 3.20 8.65 -8.28
N LEU A 59 2.26 7.82 -7.87
CA LEU A 59 1.16 7.37 -8.73
C LEU A 59 0.08 8.44 -8.83
N THR A 60 -0.58 8.53 -9.99
CA THR A 60 -1.78 9.35 -10.10
C THR A 60 -3.00 8.62 -9.55
N PRO A 61 -4.01 9.34 -9.03
CA PRO A 61 -5.28 8.72 -8.62
C PRO A 61 -5.94 7.92 -9.75
N GLU A 62 -5.83 8.40 -10.98
CA GLU A 62 -6.37 7.74 -12.18
C GLU A 62 -5.68 6.39 -12.43
N GLU A 63 -4.35 6.33 -12.33
CA GLU A 63 -3.59 5.07 -12.50
C GLU A 63 -4.02 4.02 -11.47
N VAL A 64 -4.19 4.43 -10.20
CA VAL A 64 -4.63 3.54 -9.12
C VAL A 64 -6.06 3.09 -9.32
N ALA A 65 -6.96 4.00 -9.74
CA ALA A 65 -8.35 3.68 -10.01
C ALA A 65 -8.49 2.69 -11.17
N THR A 66 -7.77 2.92 -12.27
CA THR A 66 -7.77 1.99 -13.42
C THR A 66 -7.24 0.61 -13.02
N ALA A 67 -6.11 0.55 -12.29
CA ALA A 67 -5.55 -0.71 -11.82
C ALA A 67 -6.49 -1.45 -10.86
N THR A 68 -7.21 -0.70 -10.00
CA THR A 68 -8.21 -1.27 -9.08
C THR A 68 -9.35 -1.93 -9.84
N VAL A 69 -9.95 -1.21 -10.79
CA VAL A 69 -11.08 -1.73 -11.57
C VAL A 69 -10.64 -2.91 -12.43
N ASP A 70 -9.47 -2.85 -13.08
CA ASP A 70 -8.92 -3.97 -13.85
C ASP A 70 -8.72 -5.21 -12.96
N GLY A 71 -8.10 -5.06 -11.80
CA GLY A 71 -7.91 -6.16 -10.85
C GLY A 71 -9.22 -6.77 -10.35
N MET A 72 -10.23 -5.94 -10.06
CA MET A 72 -11.57 -6.40 -9.70
C MET A 72 -12.22 -7.22 -10.83
N LEU A 73 -12.16 -6.73 -12.08
CA LEU A 73 -12.73 -7.42 -13.25
C LEU A 73 -12.02 -8.76 -13.54
N ARG A 74 -10.72 -8.84 -13.21
CA ARG A 74 -9.91 -10.05 -13.36
C ARG A 74 -10.05 -11.03 -12.19
N ASN A 75 -10.82 -10.68 -11.16
CA ASN A 75 -10.89 -11.43 -9.90
C ASN A 75 -9.51 -11.64 -9.26
N GLU A 76 -8.61 -10.65 -9.38
CA GLU A 76 -7.32 -10.68 -8.66
C GLU A 76 -7.60 -10.50 -7.16
N GLU A 77 -7.09 -11.41 -6.32
CA GLU A 77 -7.23 -11.29 -4.86
C GLU A 77 -6.39 -10.12 -4.32
N TYR A 78 -5.22 -9.87 -4.91
CA TYR A 78 -4.28 -8.82 -4.50
C TYR A 78 -3.86 -7.97 -5.69
N VAL A 79 -4.09 -6.67 -5.61
CA VAL A 79 -3.71 -5.69 -6.63
C VAL A 79 -2.67 -4.74 -6.03
N PHE A 80 -1.41 -4.93 -6.41
CA PHE A 80 -0.32 -4.04 -6.01
C PHE A 80 -0.07 -2.99 -7.08
N VAL A 81 0.01 -1.72 -6.68
CA VAL A 81 0.25 -0.59 -7.61
C VAL A 81 1.48 0.18 -7.14
N PRO A 82 2.58 0.22 -7.90
CA PRO A 82 2.82 -0.49 -9.17
C PRO A 82 3.05 -2.01 -8.95
N ARG A 83 2.81 -2.84 -9.97
CA ARG A 83 2.91 -4.33 -9.87
C ARG A 83 4.22 -4.87 -9.24
N PRO A 84 5.42 -4.30 -9.52
CA PRO A 84 6.67 -4.76 -8.90
C PRO A 84 6.74 -4.58 -7.37
N LEU A 85 5.82 -3.79 -6.80
CA LEU A 85 5.75 -3.58 -5.35
C LEU A 85 5.61 -4.89 -4.57
N TRP A 86 4.82 -5.84 -5.08
CA TRP A 86 4.67 -7.16 -4.47
C TRP A 86 6.02 -7.86 -4.27
N PHE A 87 6.87 -7.81 -5.29
CA PHE A 87 8.19 -8.43 -5.27
C PHE A 87 9.13 -7.72 -4.28
N SER A 88 9.11 -6.39 -4.28
CA SER A 88 9.89 -5.57 -3.35
C SER A 88 9.51 -5.85 -1.88
N LEU A 89 8.20 -5.92 -1.58
CA LEU A 89 7.70 -6.23 -0.24
C LEU A 89 8.12 -7.63 0.23
N ARG A 90 8.11 -8.61 -0.67
CA ARG A 90 8.59 -9.97 -0.37
C ARG A 90 10.08 -10.02 -0.08
N ILE A 91 10.90 -9.33 -0.87
CA ILE A 91 12.36 -9.27 -0.65
C ILE A 91 12.67 -8.59 0.67
N THR A 92 12.09 -7.41 0.91
CA THR A 92 12.33 -6.66 2.15
C THR A 92 11.86 -7.44 3.38
N GLY A 93 10.83 -8.28 3.27
CA GLY A 93 10.43 -9.20 4.34
C GLY A 93 11.45 -10.31 4.67
N LEU A 94 12.31 -10.70 3.72
CA LEU A 94 13.36 -11.70 3.92
C LEU A 94 14.68 -11.10 4.42
N LEU A 95 14.90 -9.81 4.19
CA LEU A 95 16.13 -9.13 4.57
C LEU A 95 16.15 -8.75 6.06
N PRO A 96 17.32 -8.75 6.72
CA PRO A 96 17.45 -8.22 8.07
C PRO A 96 17.02 -6.76 8.16
N VAL A 97 16.41 -6.38 9.28
CA VAL A 97 15.88 -5.02 9.53
C VAL A 97 16.90 -3.92 9.22
N ARG A 98 18.18 -4.15 9.54
CA ARG A 98 19.27 -3.19 9.28
C ARG A 98 19.49 -2.95 7.77
N VAL A 99 19.44 -4.01 6.97
CA VAL A 99 19.58 -3.89 5.50
C VAL A 99 18.43 -3.10 4.92
N ASN A 100 17.21 -3.34 5.41
CA ASN A 100 16.04 -2.56 5.00
C ASN A 100 16.15 -1.09 5.38
N GLN A 101 16.77 -0.74 6.51
CA GLN A 101 17.02 0.65 6.90
C GLN A 101 17.99 1.32 5.91
N TYR A 102 19.11 0.66 5.59
CA TYR A 102 20.06 1.19 4.60
C TYR A 102 19.46 1.36 3.20
N ILE A 103 18.63 0.41 2.75
CA ILE A 103 17.94 0.52 1.45
C ILE A 103 17.00 1.74 1.44
N LYS A 104 16.26 1.97 2.53
CA LYS A 104 15.37 3.12 2.65
C LYS A 104 16.14 4.44 2.67
N GLU A 105 17.24 4.51 3.41
CA GLU A 105 18.11 5.68 3.45
C GLU A 105 18.75 5.96 2.08
N PHE A 106 19.28 4.94 1.41
CA PHE A 106 19.90 5.07 0.08
C PHE A 106 18.90 5.48 -1.01
N GLY A 107 17.66 5.01 -0.89
CA GLY A 107 16.56 5.35 -1.79
C GLY A 107 15.78 6.59 -1.41
N GLU A 108 16.17 7.26 -0.31
CA GLU A 108 15.43 8.39 0.27
C GLU A 108 13.93 8.09 0.39
N ILE A 109 13.56 6.83 0.65
CA ILE A 109 12.17 6.38 0.64
C ILE A 109 11.53 6.80 1.96
N GLY A 110 10.67 7.81 1.91
CA GLY A 110 10.06 8.37 3.10
C GLY A 110 8.85 9.25 2.80
N ILE A 111 8.09 9.50 3.86
CA ILE A 111 7.09 10.57 3.88
C ILE A 111 7.63 11.61 4.84
N GLU A 112 7.80 12.84 4.37
CA GLU A 112 8.17 13.93 5.27
C GLU A 112 7.07 14.19 6.30
N PRO A 113 7.44 14.44 7.56
CA PRO A 113 6.47 14.68 8.60
C PRO A 113 5.69 15.98 8.41
N GLN A 114 4.38 15.86 8.23
CA GLN A 114 3.47 17.01 8.02
C GLN A 114 3.36 17.98 9.22
N TYR A 115 3.97 17.68 10.37
CA TYR A 115 3.90 18.51 11.57
C TYR A 115 4.88 19.70 11.59
N GLN A 116 5.92 19.72 10.75
CA GLN A 116 6.91 20.81 10.77
C GLN A 116 6.37 22.13 10.20
N HIS A 117 5.35 22.09 9.33
CA HIS A 117 4.76 23.28 8.72
C HIS A 117 3.55 23.86 9.47
N MET A 118 3.06 23.18 10.51
CA MET A 118 1.90 23.64 11.30
C MET A 118 2.30 24.57 12.46
N LYS A 119 3.59 24.88 12.62
CA LYS A 119 4.14 25.73 13.70
C LYS A 119 4.39 27.19 13.29
N LYS A 120 3.81 27.66 12.19
CA LYS A 120 4.06 29.01 11.66
C LYS A 120 2.85 29.95 11.67
N ASP A 121 1.83 29.64 12.46
CA ASP A 121 0.73 30.56 12.79
C ASP A 121 0.43 30.48 14.29
#